data_AF-A0A1I7SXT4-F1
#
_entry.id   AF-A0A1I7SXT4-F1
#
_cell.length_a   1.000
_cell.length_b   1.000
_cell.length_c   1.000
_cell.angle_alpha   90.00
_cell.angle_beta   90.00
_cell.angle_gamma   90.00
#
_symmetry.space_group_name_H-M   'P 1'
#
loop_
_entity.id
_entity.type
_entity.pdbx_description
1 polymer ?
#
loop_
_entity_poly.entity_id
_entity_poly.type
_entity_poly.pdbx_seq_one_letter_code
_entity_poly.pdbx_strand_id
1 'polypeptide(L)'
;MSGKETKLDIGNFDNKNDGNSDKWDWKEINPKFALFTFPLPVVLILIGTLNFYECDFTLNIWIIITGILIQIELIYISIYYQRRKANSTTELDLDDAIFENYEGGQSVKDPILKKAYRLHAKIGVLAFFGVAKCYFIISEGSDCSGLVFWPGLIMSLFYCISLAVIVTFAIRKANRRKILNIH
;
A
#
# COMPACT_ATOMS: atom_id res chain seq x y z
N MET A 1 -42.45 12.07 18.78
CA MET A 1 -41.06 11.79 19.22
C MET A 1 -40.16 12.01 18.03
N SER A 2 -39.52 13.18 17.94
CA SER A 2 -38.63 13.54 16.84
C SER A 2 -37.31 12.79 17.02
N GLY A 3 -37.01 11.86 16.12
CA GLY A 3 -35.71 11.22 16.05
C GLY A 3 -34.64 12.28 15.85
N LYS A 4 -33.76 12.45 16.84
CA LYS A 4 -32.54 13.22 16.67
C LYS A 4 -31.68 12.43 15.70
N GLU A 5 -31.56 12.90 14.47
CA GLU A 5 -30.49 12.50 13.58
C GLU A 5 -29.17 12.79 14.31
N THR A 6 -28.47 11.74 14.72
CA THR A 6 -27.08 11.80 15.11
C THR A 6 -26.28 12.17 13.86
N LYS A 7 -26.19 13.48 13.59
CA LYS A 7 -25.12 14.01 12.75
C LYS A 7 -23.82 13.62 13.45
N LEU A 8 -23.16 12.60 12.91
CA LEU A 8 -21.76 12.35 13.19
C LEU A 8 -21.04 13.68 12.93
N ASP A 9 -20.55 14.27 14.00
CA ASP A 9 -19.70 15.46 13.98
C ASP A 9 -18.38 15.03 13.34
N ILE A 10 -18.40 14.94 12.01
CA ILE A 10 -17.21 14.91 11.18
C ILE A 10 -16.66 16.32 11.29
N GLY A 11 -15.95 16.57 12.39
CA GLY A 11 -15.46 17.88 12.77
C GLY A 11 -14.86 18.56 11.55
N ASN A 12 -15.22 19.84 11.37
CA ASN A 12 -14.69 20.71 10.34
C ASN A 12 -13.22 20.37 10.11
N PHE A 13 -12.91 19.85 8.93
CA PHE A 13 -11.55 19.81 8.42
C PHE A 13 -11.13 21.28 8.32
N ASP A 14 -10.50 21.79 9.37
CA ASP A 14 -9.84 23.08 9.30
C ASP A 14 -8.90 23.00 8.10
N ASN A 15 -9.10 23.92 7.15
CA ASN A 15 -8.30 24.16 5.95
C ASN A 15 -6.83 24.55 6.26
N LYS A 16 -6.31 24.12 7.42
CA LYS A 16 -4.95 24.31 7.90
C LYS A 16 -4.09 23.06 7.80
N ASN A 17 -4.64 21.91 7.39
CA ASN A 17 -3.80 20.80 6.95
C ASN A 17 -3.26 21.14 5.56
N ASP A 18 -2.16 21.88 5.56
CA ASP A 18 -1.28 21.98 4.41
C ASP A 18 -0.97 20.55 3.93
N GLY A 19 -1.32 20.22 2.68
CA GLY A 19 -1.05 18.91 2.07
C GLY A 19 0.44 18.52 1.99
N ASN A 20 1.31 19.24 2.70
CA ASN A 20 2.76 19.09 2.79
C ASN A 20 3.23 18.62 4.19
N SER A 21 2.33 18.43 5.17
CA SER A 21 2.73 17.95 6.50
C SER A 21 2.97 16.44 6.53
N ASP A 22 4.11 16.06 7.12
CA ASP A 22 4.52 14.66 7.32
C ASP A 22 3.79 14.00 8.51
N LYS A 23 3.06 14.79 9.31
CA LYS A 23 2.21 14.33 10.41
C LYS A 23 0.78 14.12 9.91
N TRP A 24 0.11 13.12 10.45
CA TRP A 24 -1.29 12.82 10.16
C TRP A 24 -2.02 12.42 11.45
N ASP A 25 -3.32 12.69 11.51
CA ASP A 25 -4.22 12.24 12.59
C ASP A 25 -5.16 11.13 12.09
N TRP A 26 -5.65 10.28 13.01
CA TRP A 26 -6.60 9.19 12.72
C TRP A 26 -7.86 9.66 12.01
N LYS A 27 -8.26 10.91 12.22
CA LYS A 27 -9.39 11.57 11.55
C LYS A 27 -9.18 11.77 10.04
N GLU A 28 -7.94 11.72 9.56
CA GLU A 28 -7.59 11.87 8.15
C GLU A 28 -7.70 10.55 7.36
N ILE A 29 -7.95 9.43 8.03
CA ILE A 29 -8.16 8.15 7.35
C ILE A 29 -9.51 8.22 6.62
N ASN A 30 -9.51 7.95 5.32
CA ASN A 30 -10.74 7.80 4.55
C ASN A 30 -11.49 6.54 5.02
N PRO A 31 -12.68 6.69 5.64
CA PRO A 31 -13.38 5.56 6.26
C PRO A 31 -13.91 4.57 5.23
N LYS A 32 -14.32 5.03 4.04
CA LYS A 32 -14.78 4.15 2.97
C LYS A 32 -13.62 3.31 2.44
N PHE A 33 -12.49 3.94 2.13
CA PHE A 33 -11.30 3.23 1.68
C PHE A 33 -10.82 2.22 2.73
N ALA A 34 -10.74 2.62 3.99
CA ALA A 34 -10.35 1.74 5.08
C ALA A 34 -11.30 0.54 5.21
N LEU A 35 -12.62 0.74 5.16
CA LEU A 35 -13.59 -0.36 5.27
C LEU A 35 -13.41 -1.42 4.17
N PHE A 36 -13.14 -1.00 2.93
CA PHE A 36 -12.98 -1.93 1.82
C PHE A 36 -11.62 -2.63 1.79
N THR A 37 -10.58 -2.00 2.35
CA THR A 37 -9.20 -2.50 2.25
C THR A 37 -8.70 -3.22 3.49
N PHE A 38 -9.26 -2.92 4.67
CA PHE A 38 -8.92 -3.53 5.96
C PHE A 38 -9.15 -5.06 6.05
N PRO A 39 -10.18 -5.66 5.41
CA PRO A 39 -10.42 -7.10 5.53
C PRO A 39 -9.24 -7.95 5.05
N LEU A 40 -8.54 -7.55 3.99
CA LEU A 40 -7.44 -8.34 3.43
C LEU A 40 -6.26 -8.50 4.41
N PRO A 41 -5.67 -7.43 4.97
CA PRO A 41 -4.65 -7.53 6.02
C PRO A 41 -5.08 -8.38 7.21
N VAL A 42 -6.32 -8.22 7.68
CA VAL A 42 -6.85 -8.96 8.82
C VAL A 42 -6.94 -10.45 8.51
N VAL A 43 -7.45 -10.80 7.32
CA VAL A 43 -7.52 -12.20 6.87
C VAL A 43 -6.13 -12.81 6.79
N LEU A 44 -5.13 -12.10 6.26
CA LEU A 44 -3.74 -12.59 6.22
C LEU A 44 -3.20 -12.87 7.63
N ILE A 45 -3.38 -11.93 8.56
CA ILE A 45 -2.93 -12.09 9.95
C ILE A 45 -3.63 -13.27 10.62
N LEU A 46 -4.95 -13.40 10.45
CA LEU A 46 -5.73 -14.50 11.02
C LEU A 46 -5.29 -15.85 10.47
N ILE A 47 -5.15 -15.98 9.15
CA ILE A 47 -4.72 -17.22 8.51
C ILE A 47 -3.33 -17.64 9.01
N GLY A 48 -2.37 -16.72 9.03
CA GLY A 48 -1.01 -17.02 9.49
C GLY A 48 -0.95 -17.38 10.98
N THR A 49 -1.85 -16.82 11.80
CA THR A 49 -1.92 -17.11 13.23
C THR A 49 -2.62 -18.45 13.51
N LEU A 50 -3.71 -18.74 12.81
CA LEU A 50 -4.48 -19.98 13.00
C LEU A 50 -3.75 -21.21 12.48
N ASN A 51 -2.94 -21.07 11.43
CA ASN A 51 -2.19 -22.17 10.82
C ASN A 51 -0.71 -22.17 11.23
N PHE A 52 -0.37 -21.47 12.32
CA PHE A 52 1.01 -21.19 12.71
C PHE A 52 1.88 -22.45 12.90
N TYR A 53 1.26 -23.56 13.30
CA TYR A 53 1.92 -24.86 13.53
C TYR A 53 1.66 -25.90 12.44
N GLU A 54 0.80 -25.60 11.46
CA GLU A 54 0.33 -26.58 10.46
C GLU A 54 1.10 -26.52 9.13
N CYS A 55 1.89 -25.48 8.89
CA CYS A 55 2.75 -25.31 7.71
C CYS A 55 4.14 -24.78 8.13
N ASP A 56 5.05 -24.51 7.18
CA ASP A 56 6.32 -23.81 7.41
C ASP A 56 6.07 -22.55 8.26
N PHE A 57 6.50 -22.63 9.51
CA PHE A 57 6.46 -21.57 10.52
C PHE A 57 6.96 -20.23 9.98
N THR A 58 7.98 -20.28 9.12
CA THR A 58 8.60 -19.12 8.50
C THR A 58 7.66 -18.44 7.50
N LEU A 59 6.89 -19.23 6.74
CA LEU A 59 5.89 -18.69 5.81
C LEU A 59 4.72 -18.07 6.57
N ASN A 60 4.29 -18.68 7.68
CA ASN A 60 3.28 -18.09 8.56
C ASN A 60 3.72 -16.74 9.13
N ILE A 61 4.95 -16.65 9.66
CA ILE A 61 5.53 -15.39 10.12
C ILE A 61 5.57 -14.35 8.99
N TRP A 62 5.98 -14.77 7.79
CA TRP A 62 6.03 -13.89 6.62
C TRP A 62 4.65 -13.28 6.31
N ILE A 63 3.60 -14.09 6.32
CA ILE A 63 2.22 -13.63 6.04
C ILE A 63 1.72 -12.67 7.13
N ILE A 64 1.98 -12.96 8.40
CA ILE A 64 1.59 -12.07 9.51
C ILE A 64 2.28 -10.71 9.39
N ILE A 65 3.61 -10.72 9.20
CA ILE A 65 4.39 -9.48 9.04
C ILE A 65 3.90 -8.70 7.82
N THR A 66 3.71 -9.39 6.70
CA THR A 66 3.23 -8.78 5.46
C THR A 66 1.85 -8.18 5.63
N GLY A 67 0.92 -8.87 6.31
CA GLY A 67 -0.40 -8.34 6.65
C GLY A 67 -0.32 -7.03 7.43
N ILE A 68 0.52 -6.95 8.46
CA ILE A 68 0.74 -5.73 9.24
C ILE A 68 1.31 -4.60 8.36
N LEU A 69 2.29 -4.90 7.51
CA LEU A 69 2.91 -3.91 6.65
C LEU A 69 1.94 -3.38 5.58
N ILE A 70 1.14 -4.26 4.96
CA ILE A 70 0.06 -3.88 4.04
C ILE A 70 -0.94 -2.97 4.74
N GLN A 71 -1.32 -3.29 5.99
CA GLN A 71 -2.26 -2.46 6.74
C GLN A 71 -1.74 -1.03 6.94
N ILE A 72 -0.45 -0.89 7.26
CA ILE A 72 0.18 0.42 7.41
C ILE A 72 0.25 1.15 6.06
N GLU A 73 0.58 0.43 4.98
CA GLU A 73 0.62 0.99 3.63
C GLU A 73 -0.76 1.53 3.20
N LEU A 74 -1.82 0.75 3.42
CA LEU A 74 -3.19 1.13 3.12
C LEU A 74 -3.66 2.33 3.95
N ILE A 75 -3.21 2.47 5.20
CA ILE A 75 -3.48 3.66 6.01
C ILE A 75 -2.86 4.89 5.35
N TYR A 76 -1.59 4.84 4.93
CA TYR A 76 -0.95 5.96 4.24
C TYR A 76 -1.66 6.32 2.93
N ILE A 77 -2.04 5.31 2.13
CA ILE A 77 -2.80 5.52 0.89
C ILE A 77 -4.17 6.13 1.17
N SER A 78 -4.86 5.67 2.22
CA SER A 78 -6.17 6.19 2.65
C SER A 78 -6.11 7.67 3.00
N ILE A 79 -5.10 8.07 3.78
CA ILE A 79 -4.86 9.46 4.17
C ILE A 79 -4.55 10.32 2.94
N TYR A 80 -3.69 9.82 2.04
CA TYR A 80 -3.39 10.50 0.79
C TYR A 80 -4.67 10.74 -0.04
N TYR A 81 -5.54 9.73 -0.18
CA TYR A 81 -6.81 9.90 -0.89
C TYR A 81 -7.74 10.92 -0.21
N GLN A 82 -7.80 10.92 1.13
CA GLN A 82 -8.61 11.89 1.88
C GLN A 82 -8.10 13.32 1.66
N ARG A 83 -6.79 13.54 1.80
CA ARG A 83 -6.13 14.85 1.58
C ARG A 83 -6.31 15.34 0.16
N ARG A 84 -6.15 14.45 -0.82
CA ARG A 84 -6.36 14.76 -2.22
C ARG A 84 -7.80 15.15 -2.50
N LYS A 85 -8.77 14.43 -1.95
CA LYS A 85 -10.20 14.74 -2.10
C LYS A 85 -10.56 16.10 -1.50
N ALA A 86 -9.97 16.46 -0.36
CA ALA A 86 -10.21 17.76 0.28
C ALA A 86 -9.59 18.93 -0.51
N ASN A 87 -8.47 18.71 -1.20
CA ASN A 87 -7.73 19.73 -1.95
C ASN A 87 -8.06 19.78 -3.46
N SER A 88 -8.96 18.93 -3.95
CA SER A 88 -9.26 18.74 -5.36
C SER A 88 -10.53 19.50 -5.75
N THR A 89 -10.40 20.65 -6.43
CA THR A 89 -11.53 21.39 -7.02
C THR A 89 -12.07 20.80 -8.33
N THR A 90 -11.56 19.67 -8.82
CA THR A 90 -12.06 19.02 -10.04
C THR A 90 -11.91 17.49 -9.99
N GLU A 91 -13.02 16.79 -10.23
CA GLU A 91 -13.10 15.36 -10.46
C GLU A 91 -12.40 15.00 -11.78
N LEU A 92 -11.75 13.83 -11.83
CA LEU A 92 -10.87 13.31 -12.88
C LEU A 92 -9.46 13.91 -12.89
N ASP A 93 -8.51 13.16 -12.32
CA ASP A 93 -7.09 13.17 -12.75
C ASP A 93 -6.30 12.08 -12.02
N LEU A 94 -6.87 10.88 -11.81
CA LEU A 94 -6.13 9.85 -11.07
C LEU A 94 -4.84 9.45 -11.79
N ASP A 95 -4.91 9.35 -13.12
CA ASP A 95 -3.76 9.04 -13.97
C ASP A 95 -2.85 10.26 -14.15
N ASP A 96 -3.42 11.45 -14.32
CA ASP A 96 -2.65 12.69 -14.51
C ASP A 96 -2.00 13.20 -13.21
N ALA A 97 -2.54 12.95 -12.03
CA ALA A 97 -1.82 13.22 -10.79
C ALA A 97 -0.72 12.19 -10.48
N ILE A 98 -0.84 10.96 -10.99
CA ILE A 98 0.23 9.95 -10.90
C ILE A 98 1.33 10.27 -11.92
N PHE A 99 1.04 10.91 -13.06
CA PHE A 99 2.00 11.04 -14.17
C PHE A 99 2.27 12.48 -14.72
N GLU A 100 1.36 13.45 -14.65
CA GLU A 100 1.58 14.84 -15.12
C GLU A 100 2.42 15.69 -14.14
N ASN A 101 2.37 15.45 -12.83
CA ASN A 101 3.24 16.15 -11.86
C ASN A 101 4.74 15.79 -11.96
N TYR A 102 5.11 15.03 -12.98
CA TYR A 102 6.45 14.50 -13.19
C TYR A 102 7.23 15.14 -14.34
N GLU A 103 6.61 16.06 -15.07
CA GLU A 103 7.21 16.87 -16.14
C GLU A 103 7.89 18.17 -15.67
N GLY A 104 7.74 18.55 -14.39
CA GLY A 104 8.37 19.77 -13.84
C GLY A 104 9.00 19.55 -12.47
N GLY A 105 10.10 18.80 -12.36
CA GLY A 105 11.03 18.90 -11.22
C GLY A 105 10.50 18.66 -9.79
N GLN A 106 9.26 18.24 -9.58
CA GLN A 106 8.69 18.10 -8.24
C GLN A 106 8.73 16.64 -7.79
N SER A 107 9.65 16.38 -6.86
CA SER A 107 9.60 15.26 -5.90
C SER A 107 8.16 15.02 -5.45
N VAL A 108 7.72 13.76 -5.31
CA VAL A 108 6.43 13.38 -4.68
C VAL A 108 6.10 14.38 -3.57
N LYS A 109 5.18 15.32 -3.85
CA LYS A 109 4.98 16.49 -2.97
C LYS A 109 4.39 16.08 -1.64
N ASP A 110 3.52 15.08 -1.68
CA ASP A 110 2.87 14.57 -0.48
C ASP A 110 3.83 13.63 0.27
N PRO A 111 4.24 14.00 1.49
CA PRO A 111 5.18 13.19 2.27
C PRO A 111 4.58 11.87 2.76
N ILE A 112 3.25 11.76 2.88
CA ILE A 112 2.53 10.52 3.20
C ILE A 112 2.60 9.55 2.02
N LEU A 113 2.40 10.03 0.80
CA LEU A 113 2.55 9.19 -0.39
C LEU A 113 4.00 8.71 -0.55
N LYS A 114 4.99 9.54 -0.21
CA LYS A 114 6.41 9.14 -0.16
C LYS A 114 6.67 8.04 0.89
N LYS A 115 5.99 8.10 2.04
CA LYS A 115 6.03 7.03 3.06
C LYS A 115 5.42 5.73 2.54
N ALA A 116 4.26 5.81 1.88
CA ALA A 116 3.63 4.65 1.24
C ALA A 116 4.56 3.98 0.22
N TYR A 117 5.15 4.75 -0.71
CA TYR A 117 6.10 4.20 -1.70
C TYR A 117 7.36 3.58 -1.06
N ARG A 118 7.93 4.23 -0.04
CA ARG A 118 9.08 3.67 0.69
C ARG A 118 8.73 2.37 1.39
N LEU A 119 7.54 2.28 1.96
CA LEU A 119 7.04 1.07 2.59
C LEU A 119 6.79 -0.02 1.55
N HIS A 120 6.11 0.30 0.45
CA HIS A 120 5.88 -0.59 -0.68
C HIS A 120 7.18 -1.20 -1.21
N ALA A 121 8.23 -0.39 -1.38
CA ALA A 121 9.53 -0.89 -1.81
C ALA A 121 10.18 -1.84 -0.79
N LYS A 122 10.05 -1.56 0.52
CA LYS A 122 10.51 -2.47 1.58
C LYS A 122 9.74 -3.79 1.56
N ILE A 123 8.42 -3.74 1.41
CA ILE A 123 7.58 -4.94 1.30
C ILE A 123 7.97 -5.71 0.05
N GLY A 124 8.17 -5.05 -1.10
CA GLY A 124 8.64 -5.66 -2.35
C GLY A 124 9.99 -6.37 -2.23
N VAL A 125 10.95 -5.77 -1.51
CA VAL A 125 12.25 -6.43 -1.24
C VAL A 125 12.07 -7.64 -0.31
N LEU A 126 11.23 -7.51 0.72
CA LEU A 126 10.94 -8.62 1.62
C LEU A 126 10.11 -9.72 0.92
N ALA A 127 9.31 -9.38 -0.09
CA ALA A 127 8.44 -10.30 -0.80
C ALA A 127 9.21 -11.40 -1.52
N PHE A 128 10.46 -11.14 -1.92
CA PHE A 128 11.37 -12.16 -2.45
C PHE A 128 11.58 -13.32 -1.48
N PHE A 129 11.57 -13.06 -0.17
CA PHE A 129 11.64 -14.12 0.84
C PHE A 129 10.45 -15.05 0.78
N GLY A 130 9.24 -14.50 0.66
CA GLY A 130 8.03 -15.29 0.52
C GLY A 130 7.98 -16.09 -0.79
N VAL A 131 8.44 -15.50 -1.92
CA VAL A 131 8.61 -16.24 -3.18
C VAL A 131 9.58 -17.41 -3.00
N ALA A 132 10.75 -17.16 -2.41
CA ALA A 132 11.75 -18.19 -2.19
C ALA A 132 11.21 -19.31 -1.29
N LYS A 133 10.50 -18.97 -0.22
CA LYS A 133 9.87 -19.95 0.67
C LYS A 133 8.82 -20.80 -0.03
N CYS A 134 7.94 -20.17 -0.82
CA CYS A 134 6.95 -20.91 -1.61
C CYS A 134 7.63 -21.84 -2.63
N TYR A 135 8.73 -21.40 -3.26
CA TYR A 135 9.51 -22.24 -4.17
C TYR A 135 10.10 -23.48 -3.48
N PHE A 136 10.67 -23.33 -2.27
CA PHE A 136 11.20 -24.46 -1.50
C PHE A 136 10.11 -25.46 -1.11
N ILE A 137 8.94 -24.98 -0.65
CA ILE A 137 7.80 -25.85 -0.30
C ILE A 137 7.38 -26.71 -1.50
N ILE A 138 7.26 -26.10 -2.69
CA ILE A 138 6.93 -26.83 -3.93
C ILE A 138 8.04 -27.83 -4.29
N SER A 139 9.30 -27.42 -4.22
CA SER A 139 10.45 -28.23 -4.65
C SER A 139 10.72 -29.42 -3.73
N GLU A 140 10.44 -29.28 -2.44
CA GLU A 140 10.60 -30.33 -1.44
C GLU A 140 9.36 -31.25 -1.34
N GLY A 141 8.28 -30.92 -2.05
CA GLY A 141 7.03 -31.68 -2.00
C GLY A 141 6.37 -31.66 -0.63
N SER A 142 6.56 -30.57 0.13
CA SER A 142 6.03 -30.44 1.50
C SER A 142 4.51 -30.20 1.46
N ASP A 143 3.77 -31.01 2.23
CA ASP A 143 2.35 -30.77 2.47
C ASP A 143 2.17 -29.52 3.35
N CYS A 144 1.88 -28.39 2.71
CA CYS A 144 1.48 -27.16 3.39
C CYS A 144 0.01 -26.86 3.10
N SER A 145 -0.71 -26.36 4.12
CA SER A 145 -2.06 -25.85 3.98
C SER A 145 -2.15 -24.83 2.84
N GLY A 146 -3.01 -25.12 1.85
CA GLY A 146 -3.29 -24.20 0.74
C GLY A 146 -3.80 -22.83 1.20
N LEU A 147 -4.36 -22.74 2.42
CA LEU A 147 -4.80 -21.50 3.02
C LEU A 147 -3.64 -20.56 3.38
N VAL A 148 -2.45 -21.08 3.65
CA VAL A 148 -1.24 -20.27 3.94
C VAL A 148 -0.44 -20.10 2.66
N PHE A 149 -0.23 -21.19 1.93
CA PHE A 149 0.60 -21.20 0.73
C PHE A 149 0.11 -20.22 -0.34
N TRP A 150 -1.17 -20.29 -0.74
CA TRP A 150 -1.67 -19.47 -1.85
C TRP A 150 -1.67 -17.98 -1.55
N PRO A 151 -2.17 -17.51 -0.39
CA PRO A 151 -2.09 -16.09 -0.04
C PRO A 151 -0.65 -15.60 0.09
N GLY A 152 0.24 -16.42 0.67
CA GLY A 152 1.67 -16.10 0.76
C GLY A 152 2.29 -15.89 -0.63
N LEU A 153 2.06 -16.82 -1.56
CA LEU A 153 2.57 -16.76 -2.92
C LEU A 153 2.00 -15.56 -3.69
N ILE A 154 0.68 -15.36 -3.65
CA ILE A 154 0.00 -14.28 -4.37
C ILE A 154 0.50 -12.91 -3.89
N MET A 155 0.55 -12.69 -2.59
CA MET A 155 1.01 -11.41 -2.04
C MET A 155 2.48 -11.16 -2.37
N SER A 156 3.33 -12.19 -2.26
CA SER A 156 4.74 -12.09 -2.61
C SER A 156 4.94 -11.76 -4.09
N LEU A 157 4.23 -12.44 -5.00
CA LEU A 157 4.30 -12.15 -6.43
C LEU A 157 3.79 -10.74 -6.76
N PHE A 158 2.67 -10.32 -6.17
CA PHE A 158 2.13 -8.98 -6.34
C PHE A 158 3.17 -7.91 -6.02
N TYR A 159 3.80 -8.00 -4.84
CA TYR A 159 4.78 -7.03 -4.38
C TYR A 159 6.11 -7.08 -5.15
N CYS A 160 6.53 -8.24 -5.64
CA CYS A 160 7.69 -8.36 -6.52
C CYS A 160 7.42 -7.73 -7.91
N ILE A 161 6.26 -8.01 -8.50
CA ILE A 161 5.87 -7.50 -9.82
C ILE A 161 5.66 -5.99 -9.77
N SER A 162 4.93 -5.47 -8.77
CA SER A 162 4.71 -4.04 -8.61
C SER A 162 6.02 -3.29 -8.42
N LEU A 163 6.97 -3.83 -7.65
CA LEU A 163 8.30 -3.25 -7.50
C LEU A 163 9.06 -3.23 -8.83
N ALA A 164 9.05 -4.32 -9.60
CA ALA A 164 9.69 -4.39 -10.90
C ALA A 164 9.10 -3.36 -11.90
N VAL A 165 7.78 -3.19 -11.87
CA VAL A 165 7.08 -2.17 -12.66
C VAL A 165 7.54 -0.77 -12.25
N ILE A 166 7.53 -0.43 -10.96
CA ILE A 166 7.97 0.87 -10.44
C ILE A 166 9.42 1.17 -10.86
N VAL A 167 10.33 0.20 -10.73
CA VAL A 167 11.74 0.35 -11.12
C VAL A 167 11.87 0.57 -12.62
N THR A 168 11.16 -0.20 -13.44
CA THR A 168 11.20 -0.08 -14.91
C THR A 168 10.72 1.29 -15.36
N PHE A 169 9.63 1.80 -14.76
CA PHE A 169 9.15 3.16 -15.02
C PHE A 169 10.16 4.22 -14.59
N ALA A 170 10.77 4.07 -13.42
CA ALA A 170 11.77 5.01 -12.93
C ALA A 170 13.00 5.08 -13.86
N ILE A 171 13.49 3.94 -14.35
CA ILE A 171 14.61 3.87 -15.29
C ILE A 171 14.25 4.50 -16.63
N ARG A 172 13.11 4.11 -17.22
CA ARG A 172 12.62 4.68 -18.50
C ARG A 172 12.55 6.20 -18.43
N LYS A 173 12.07 6.73 -17.31
CA LYS A 173 11.97 8.16 -17.08
C LYS A 173 13.35 8.84 -16.92
N ALA A 174 14.26 8.23 -16.16
CA ALA A 174 15.62 8.76 -16.01
C ALA A 174 16.34 8.87 -17.36
N ASN A 175 16.14 7.89 -18.24
CA ASN A 175 16.67 7.90 -19.59
C ASN A 175 16.04 9.01 -20.45
N ARG A 176 14.72 9.22 -20.39
CA ARG A 176 14.04 10.31 -21.10
C ARG A 176 14.57 11.69 -20.70
N ARG A 177 14.84 11.91 -19.39
CA ARG A 177 15.42 13.16 -18.87
C ARG A 177 16.86 13.39 -19.33
N LYS A 178 17.68 12.35 -19.39
CA LYS A 178 19.04 12.46 -19.93
C LYS A 178 19.02 12.89 -21.39
N ILE A 179 18.11 12.34 -22.19
CA ILE A 179 17.98 12.70 -23.61
C ILE A 179 17.50 14.15 -23.77
N LEU A 180 16.53 14.58 -22.96
CA LEU A 180 15.98 15.96 -23.00
C LEU A 180 16.96 17.04 -22.50
N ASN A 181 17.87 16.72 -21.57
CA ASN A 181 18.89 17.68 -21.07
C ASN A 181 20.15 17.76 -21.96
N ILE A 182 20.24 16.97 -23.02
CA ILE A 182 21.35 16.99 -24.00
C ILE A 182 20.97 17.83 -25.25
N HIS A 183 19.71 18.28 -25.34
CA HIS A 183 19.24 19.27 -26.31
C HIS A 183 18.89 20.59 -25.60
#